data_AF-A0A7C5DWS4-F1
#
_entry.id   AF-A0A7C5DWS4-F1
#
_cell.length_a   1.000
_cell.length_b   1.000
_cell.length_c   1.000
_cell.angle_alpha   90.00
_cell.angle_beta   90.00
_cell.angle_gamma   90.00
#
_symmetry.space_group_name_H-M   'P 1'
#
loop_
_entity.id
_entity.type
_entity.pdbx_description
1 polymer ?
#
loop_
_entity_poly.entity_id
_entity_poly.type
_entity_poly.pdbx_seq_one_letter_code
_entity_poly.pdbx_strand_id
1 'polypeptide(L)'
;MESVLAESGYDPLKDFPNEAHKRSMQVHARMHIFHISLDEAGPILNLYSHWAVVSKEGKPGYQSDNYFFFWLCPMEKEVWDFYLSLLSEITEKYPIDGIRLDYCRFPELTLADTCYAKTPRQSFLESYGIDPVRFFSCTRFICRTSSARKHNL
;
A
#
# COMPACT_ATOMS: atom_id res chain seq x y z
N MET A 1 7.19 -19.52 -16.88
CA MET A 1 7.21 -20.67 -15.95
C MET A 1 5.77 -20.86 -15.52
N GLU A 2 5.05 -21.79 -16.12
CA GLU A 2 3.72 -22.15 -15.63
C GLU A 2 3.87 -22.77 -14.24
N SER A 3 2.92 -22.49 -13.35
CA SER A 3 2.97 -23.02 -11.99
C SER A 3 2.78 -24.54 -12.01
N VAL A 4 3.44 -25.27 -11.10
CA VAL A 4 3.30 -26.74 -10.94
C VAL A 4 1.84 -27.19 -10.81
N LEU A 5 0.97 -26.30 -10.33
CA LEU A 5 -0.47 -26.54 -10.20
C LEU A 5 -1.18 -26.56 -11.55
N ALA A 6 -0.79 -25.70 -12.49
CA ALA A 6 -1.38 -25.61 -13.82
C ALA A 6 -1.19 -26.90 -14.64
N GLU A 7 -0.02 -27.55 -14.52
CA GLU A 7 0.29 -28.80 -15.23
C GLU A 7 -0.56 -29.99 -14.75
N SER A 8 -1.10 -29.93 -13.52
CA SER A 8 -1.92 -30.99 -12.94
C SER A 8 -3.41 -30.89 -13.27
N GLY A 9 -3.85 -29.80 -13.90
CA GLY A 9 -5.27 -29.49 -14.11
C GLY A 9 -6.05 -29.16 -12.82
N TYR A 10 -5.36 -29.09 -11.69
CA TYR A 10 -5.93 -28.71 -10.39
C TYR A 10 -5.97 -27.19 -10.26
N ASP A 11 -7.16 -26.63 -10.08
CA ASP A 11 -7.36 -25.21 -9.83
C ASP A 11 -7.83 -25.03 -8.38
N PRO A 12 -6.91 -24.73 -7.43
CA PRO A 12 -7.27 -24.60 -6.03
C PRO A 12 -8.25 -23.46 -5.77
N LEU A 13 -8.25 -22.41 -6.59
CA LEU A 13 -9.17 -21.28 -6.44
C LEU A 13 -10.60 -21.65 -6.84
N LYS A 14 -10.77 -22.66 -7.68
CA LYS A 14 -12.07 -23.23 -8.05
C LYS A 14 -12.49 -24.38 -7.16
N ASP A 15 -11.59 -25.31 -6.90
CA ASP A 15 -11.93 -26.56 -6.21
C ASP A 15 -12.18 -26.35 -4.72
N PHE A 16 -11.46 -25.43 -4.08
CA PHE A 16 -11.63 -25.16 -2.66
C PHE A 16 -13.02 -24.57 -2.33
N PRO A 17 -13.51 -23.52 -3.00
CA PRO A 17 -14.88 -23.03 -2.75
C PRO A 17 -15.95 -24.09 -3.04
N ASN A 18 -15.80 -24.87 -4.12
CA ASN A 18 -16.74 -25.95 -4.45
C ASN A 18 -16.86 -26.98 -3.31
N GLU A 19 -15.74 -27.38 -2.70
CA GLU A 19 -15.75 -28.29 -1.55
C GLU A 19 -16.29 -27.64 -0.28
N ALA A 20 -16.03 -26.36 -0.06
CA ALA A 20 -16.55 -25.62 1.08
C ALA A 20 -18.07 -25.48 1.02
N HIS A 21 -18.62 -25.22 -0.17
CA HIS A 21 -20.06 -25.08 -0.40
C HIS A 21 -20.82 -26.38 -0.13
N LYS A 22 -20.25 -27.56 -0.44
CA LYS A 22 -20.83 -28.87 -0.07
C LYS A 22 -21.05 -29.03 1.44
N ARG A 23 -20.35 -28.23 2.24
CA ARG A 23 -20.40 -28.24 3.72
C ARG A 23 -21.09 -26.99 4.27
N SER A 24 -21.79 -26.23 3.43
CA SER A 24 -22.47 -24.97 3.80
C SER A 24 -21.53 -23.92 4.42
N MET A 25 -20.27 -23.88 3.97
CA MET A 25 -19.29 -22.88 4.40
C MET A 25 -19.10 -21.81 3.34
N GLN A 26 -19.01 -20.55 3.76
CA GLN A 26 -18.67 -19.44 2.88
C GLN A 26 -17.16 -19.31 2.70
N VAL A 27 -16.72 -18.95 1.50
CA VAL A 27 -15.32 -18.69 1.16
C VAL A 27 -15.15 -17.24 0.73
N HIS A 28 -14.28 -16.52 1.44
CA HIS A 28 -13.96 -15.14 1.14
C HIS A 28 -12.50 -15.01 0.74
N ALA A 29 -12.23 -14.50 -0.46
CA ALA A 29 -10.88 -14.24 -0.92
C ALA A 29 -10.27 -13.04 -0.18
N ARG A 30 -9.08 -13.19 0.40
CA ARG A 30 -8.33 -12.08 1.02
C ARG A 30 -7.27 -11.59 0.04
N MET A 31 -7.21 -10.28 -0.17
CA MET A 31 -6.18 -9.65 -1.01
C MET A 31 -5.53 -8.48 -0.30
N HIS A 32 -4.20 -8.39 -0.40
CA HIS A 32 -3.47 -7.18 -0.04
C HIS A 32 -3.57 -6.18 -1.19
N ILE A 33 -4.00 -4.96 -0.90
CA ILE A 33 -4.23 -3.94 -1.93
C ILE A 33 -3.01 -3.04 -2.10
N PHE A 34 -2.57 -2.30 -1.08
CA PHE A 34 -1.46 -1.36 -1.30
C PHE A 34 -0.11 -1.88 -0.82
N HIS A 35 -0.07 -2.73 0.20
CA HIS A 35 1.17 -3.34 0.65
C HIS A 35 1.52 -4.56 -0.21
N ILE A 36 2.66 -4.53 -0.89
CA ILE A 36 2.99 -5.53 -1.94
C ILE A 36 4.22 -6.38 -1.66
N SER A 37 5.20 -5.89 -0.91
CA SER A 37 6.44 -6.62 -0.66
C SER A 37 7.25 -6.05 0.49
N LEU A 38 8.14 -6.90 1.01
CA LEU A 38 9.13 -6.60 2.03
C LEU A 38 10.53 -6.78 1.44
N ASP A 39 11.45 -5.91 1.84
CA ASP A 39 12.89 -5.88 1.56
C ASP A 39 13.30 -5.68 0.09
N GLU A 40 12.46 -6.10 -0.86
CA GLU A 40 12.60 -5.87 -2.29
C GLU A 40 11.31 -5.25 -2.87
N ALA A 41 11.44 -4.45 -3.93
CA ALA A 41 10.30 -3.71 -4.53
C ALA A 41 9.21 -4.62 -5.13
N GLY A 42 9.57 -5.88 -5.43
CA GLY A 42 8.65 -6.85 -6.02
C GLY A 42 8.36 -6.60 -7.50
N PRO A 43 7.70 -7.57 -8.17
CA PRO A 43 7.53 -7.57 -9.63
C PRO A 43 6.67 -6.42 -10.14
N ILE A 44 5.65 -5.99 -9.39
CA ILE A 44 4.77 -4.90 -9.81
C ILE A 44 5.53 -3.58 -9.90
N LEU A 45 6.35 -3.23 -8.91
CA LEU A 45 7.14 -1.99 -8.95
C LEU A 45 8.34 -2.05 -9.89
N ASN A 46 8.84 -3.25 -10.22
CA ASN A 46 9.84 -3.41 -11.26
C ASN A 46 9.27 -3.04 -12.65
N LEU A 47 7.98 -3.27 -12.88
CA LEU A 47 7.28 -2.92 -14.12
C LEU A 47 6.71 -1.49 -14.08
N TYR A 48 6.12 -1.10 -12.96
CA TYR A 48 5.40 0.16 -12.76
C TYR A 48 5.98 0.94 -11.58
N SER A 49 7.25 1.35 -11.71
CA SER A 49 7.96 2.04 -10.63
C SER A 49 7.29 3.35 -10.17
N HIS A 50 6.54 4.03 -11.06
CA HIS A 50 5.80 5.25 -10.73
C HIS A 50 4.58 5.01 -9.83
N TRP A 51 4.13 3.77 -9.68
CA TRP A 51 3.07 3.42 -8.74
C TRP A 51 3.55 3.37 -7.29
N ALA A 52 4.86 3.45 -7.03
CA ALA A 52 5.38 3.39 -5.68
C ALA A 52 4.92 4.57 -4.83
N VAL A 53 4.59 4.30 -3.57
CA VAL A 53 4.63 5.33 -2.54
C VAL A 53 6.09 5.75 -2.36
N VAL A 54 6.33 7.06 -2.41
CA VAL A 54 7.66 7.65 -2.19
C VAL A 54 7.69 8.47 -0.90
N SER A 55 8.83 8.39 -0.22
CA SER A 55 9.18 9.21 0.92
C SER A 55 9.42 10.66 0.49
N LYS A 56 9.51 11.57 1.46
CA LYS A 56 9.85 12.97 1.24
C LYS A 56 11.20 13.18 0.54
N GLU A 57 12.14 12.28 0.76
CA GLU A 57 13.47 12.26 0.11
C GLU A 57 13.40 11.77 -1.33
N GLY A 58 12.20 11.41 -1.82
CA GLY A 58 11.98 10.92 -3.18
C GLY A 58 12.36 9.46 -3.38
N LYS A 59 12.49 8.66 -2.31
CA LYS A 59 12.83 7.24 -2.38
C LYS A 59 11.57 6.37 -2.27
N PRO A 60 11.42 5.30 -3.06
CA PRO A 60 10.31 4.37 -2.91
C PRO A 60 10.47 3.51 -1.65
N GLY A 61 9.36 3.24 -0.98
CA GLY A 61 9.32 2.45 0.25
C GLY A 61 9.90 3.16 1.47
N TYR A 62 9.81 2.49 2.63
CA TYR A 62 10.29 3.02 3.90
C TYR A 62 10.67 1.91 4.88
N GLN A 63 11.58 2.20 5.80
CA GLN A 63 11.95 1.29 6.87
C GLN A 63 10.90 1.32 7.99
N SER A 64 10.45 0.16 8.44
CA SER A 64 9.72 0.01 9.71
C SER A 64 10.23 -1.21 10.45
N ASP A 65 10.65 -1.01 11.70
CA ASP A 65 11.32 -2.03 12.51
C ASP A 65 12.48 -2.69 11.74
N ASN A 66 12.43 -4.01 11.58
CA ASN A 66 13.47 -4.81 10.92
C ASN A 66 13.25 -5.00 9.41
N TYR A 67 12.19 -4.42 8.83
CA TYR A 67 11.83 -4.67 7.44
C TYR A 67 11.72 -3.37 6.64
N PHE A 68 12.03 -3.46 5.34
CA PHE A 68 11.81 -2.36 4.41
C PHE A 68 10.52 -2.61 3.62
N PHE A 69 9.54 -1.71 3.76
CA PHE A 69 8.20 -1.90 3.22
C PHE A 69 8.03 -1.20 1.88
N PHE A 70 7.42 -1.89 0.92
CA PHE A 70 7.01 -1.32 -0.37
C PHE A 70 5.50 -1.30 -0.51
N TRP A 71 5.01 -0.15 -0.96
CA TRP A 71 3.58 0.13 -1.10
C TRP A 71 3.27 0.74 -2.47
N LEU A 72 2.11 0.41 -3.01
CA LEU A 72 1.49 1.08 -4.14
C LEU A 72 0.73 2.32 -3.67
N CYS A 73 0.77 3.38 -4.47
CA CYS A 73 0.17 4.67 -4.16
C CYS A 73 -1.35 4.60 -4.35
N PRO A 74 -2.17 4.82 -3.30
CA PRO A 74 -3.63 4.81 -3.42
C PRO A 74 -4.18 5.97 -4.24
N MET A 75 -3.36 6.98 -4.56
CA MET A 75 -3.75 8.13 -5.40
C MET A 75 -3.41 7.93 -6.89
N GLU A 76 -2.79 6.80 -7.24
CA GLU A 76 -2.51 6.49 -8.64
C GLU A 76 -3.69 5.72 -9.25
N LYS A 77 -4.28 6.26 -10.32
CA LYS A 77 -5.52 5.70 -10.89
C LYS A 77 -5.27 4.33 -11.50
N GLU A 78 -4.12 4.14 -12.13
CA GLU A 78 -3.75 2.90 -12.79
C GLU A 78 -3.66 1.73 -11.79
N VAL A 79 -3.28 2.00 -10.54
CA VAL A 79 -3.28 1.00 -9.45
C VAL A 79 -4.70 0.50 -9.18
N TRP A 80 -5.67 1.41 -9.10
CA TRP A 80 -7.08 1.03 -8.92
C TRP A 80 -7.64 0.29 -10.12
N ASP A 81 -7.34 0.73 -11.34
CA ASP A 81 -7.78 0.05 -12.55
C ASP A 81 -7.27 -1.40 -12.59
N PHE A 82 -6.01 -1.63 -12.19
CA PHE A 82 -5.43 -2.96 -12.05
C PHE A 82 -6.18 -3.82 -11.02
N TYR A 83 -6.39 -3.31 -9.80
CA TYR A 83 -7.08 -4.08 -8.76
C TYR A 83 -8.54 -4.34 -9.10
N LEU A 84 -9.25 -3.38 -9.70
CA LEU A 84 -10.63 -3.59 -10.15
C LEU A 84 -10.71 -4.67 -11.22
N SER A 85 -9.79 -4.67 -12.20
CA SER A 85 -9.72 -5.75 -13.19
C SER A 85 -9.49 -7.12 -12.54
N LEU A 86 -8.55 -7.20 -11.60
CA LEU A 86 -8.22 -8.45 -10.91
C LEU A 86 -9.37 -8.95 -10.03
N LEU A 87 -10.02 -8.04 -9.30
CA LEU A 87 -11.18 -8.37 -8.46
C LEU A 87 -12.35 -8.85 -9.33
N SER A 88 -12.65 -8.16 -10.44
CA SER A 88 -13.67 -8.60 -11.40
C SER A 88 -13.37 -10.00 -11.92
N GLU A 89 -12.14 -10.25 -12.37
CA GLU A 89 -11.71 -11.56 -12.86
C GLU A 89 -11.95 -12.65 -11.81
N ILE A 90 -11.56 -12.41 -10.55
CA ILE A 90 -11.72 -13.38 -9.48
C ILE A 90 -13.21 -13.66 -9.22
N THR A 91 -14.04 -12.62 -9.15
CA THR A 91 -15.48 -12.78 -8.88
C THR A 91 -16.25 -13.40 -10.03
N GLU A 92 -15.78 -13.25 -11.27
CA GLU A 92 -16.41 -13.83 -12.45
C GLU A 92 -16.02 -15.30 -12.67
N LYS A 93 -14.76 -15.66 -12.34
CA LYS A 93 -14.23 -16.99 -12.61
C LYS A 93 -14.42 -17.99 -11.48
N TYR A 94 -14.52 -17.52 -10.23
CA TYR A 94 -14.52 -18.38 -9.05
C TYR A 94 -15.78 -18.23 -8.21
N PRO A 95 -16.35 -19.33 -7.69
CA PRO A 95 -17.56 -19.28 -6.89
C PRO A 95 -17.22 -18.89 -5.43
N ILE A 96 -16.75 -17.66 -5.24
CA ILE A 96 -16.47 -17.09 -3.91
C ILE A 96 -17.68 -16.29 -3.39
N ASP A 97 -17.85 -16.26 -2.07
CA ASP A 97 -18.98 -15.59 -1.40
C ASP A 97 -18.67 -14.12 -1.03
N GLY A 98 -17.40 -13.72 -1.11
CA GLY A 98 -17.01 -12.35 -0.86
C GLY A 98 -15.51 -12.10 -0.95
N ILE A 99 -15.14 -10.82 -0.79
CA ILE A 99 -13.76 -10.36 -0.80
C ILE A 99 -13.46 -9.63 0.50
N ARG A 100 -12.28 -9.88 1.07
CA ARG A 100 -11.71 -9.11 2.18
C ARG A 100 -10.47 -8.35 1.69
N LEU A 101 -10.56 -7.04 1.70
CA LEU A 101 -9.45 -6.15 1.34
C LEU A 101 -8.59 -5.93 2.58
N ASP A 102 -7.33 -6.36 2.52
CA ASP A 102 -6.31 -6.09 3.52
C ASP A 102 -5.38 -4.99 3.01
N TYR A 103 -4.80 -4.21 3.92
CA TYR A 103 -3.94 -3.07 3.58
C TYR A 103 -4.55 -2.09 2.56
N CYS A 104 -5.88 -1.93 2.57
CA CYS A 104 -6.59 -0.91 1.77
C CYS A 104 -6.56 0.45 2.49
N ARG A 105 -5.37 0.99 2.66
CA ARG A 105 -5.09 2.25 3.35
C ARG A 105 -3.77 2.86 2.87
N PHE A 106 -3.48 4.08 3.30
CA PHE A 106 -2.14 4.64 3.20
C PHE A 106 -1.17 3.99 4.20
N PRO A 107 0.15 4.03 3.94
CA PRO A 107 1.16 3.73 4.94
C PRO A 107 0.97 4.56 6.21
N GLU A 108 1.42 4.04 7.35
CA GLU A 108 1.25 4.77 8.61
C GLU A 108 2.16 5.99 8.67
N LEU A 109 1.57 7.16 8.85
CA LEU A 109 2.28 8.44 8.93
C LEU A 109 3.24 8.52 10.12
N THR A 110 2.99 7.75 11.18
CA THR A 110 3.88 7.65 12.35
C THR A 110 5.15 6.88 12.06
N LEU A 111 5.15 6.04 11.01
CA LEU A 111 6.29 5.23 10.61
C LEU A 111 7.11 5.94 9.53
N ALA A 112 6.44 6.60 8.56
CA ALA A 112 7.13 7.36 7.53
C ALA A 112 6.28 8.50 6.95
N ASP A 113 6.95 9.64 6.71
CA ASP A 113 6.41 10.77 5.96
C ASP A 113 6.49 10.45 4.46
N THR A 114 5.36 10.00 3.89
CA THR A 114 5.27 9.43 2.54
C THR A 114 4.22 10.15 1.68
N CYS A 115 4.00 9.65 0.45
CA CYS A 115 3.08 10.20 -0.55
C CYS A 115 3.58 11.46 -1.28
N TYR A 116 4.89 11.58 -1.46
CA TYR A 116 5.51 12.70 -2.22
C TYR A 116 5.66 12.41 -3.72
N ALA A 117 4.93 11.42 -4.23
CA ALA A 117 4.99 11.05 -5.65
C ALA A 117 4.41 12.18 -6.51
N LYS A 118 4.70 12.16 -7.81
CA LYS A 118 4.30 13.24 -8.72
C LYS A 118 2.78 13.51 -8.66
N THR A 119 1.97 12.47 -8.83
CA THR A 119 0.49 12.54 -8.83
C THR A 119 -0.08 13.16 -7.54
N PRO A 120 0.19 12.61 -6.33
CA PRO A 120 -0.34 13.18 -5.09
C PRO A 120 0.19 14.60 -4.79
N ARG A 121 1.48 14.86 -5.07
CA ARG A 121 2.08 16.19 -4.86
C ARG A 121 1.45 17.24 -5.76
N GLN A 122 1.21 16.91 -7.04
CA GLN A 122 0.56 17.80 -7.99
C GLN A 122 -0.89 18.07 -7.59
N SER A 123 -1.65 17.02 -7.23
CA SER A 123 -3.04 17.16 -6.76
C SER A 123 -3.14 18.05 -5.51
N PHE A 124 -2.20 17.92 -4.58
CA PHE A 124 -2.12 18.79 -3.40
C PHE A 124 -1.81 20.24 -3.79
N LEU A 125 -0.82 20.45 -4.66
CA LEU A 125 -0.44 21.78 -5.13
C LEU A 125 -1.60 22.49 -5.85
N GLU A 126 -2.36 21.77 -6.67
CA GLU A 126 -3.54 22.31 -7.37
C GLU A 126 -4.66 22.69 -6.39
N SER A 127 -4.86 21.88 -5.36
CA SER A 127 -5.93 22.10 -4.38
C SER A 127 -5.62 23.24 -3.40
N TYR A 128 -4.35 23.42 -3.02
CA TYR A 128 -3.96 24.31 -1.92
C TYR A 128 -2.96 25.41 -2.31
N GLY A 129 -2.45 25.42 -3.54
CA GLY A 129 -1.46 26.40 -4.02
C GLY A 129 -0.08 26.28 -3.37
N ILE A 130 0.15 25.24 -2.56
CA ILE A 130 1.39 25.02 -1.82
C ILE A 130 1.87 23.60 -2.07
N ASP A 131 3.16 23.45 -2.32
CA ASP A 131 3.79 22.15 -2.47
C ASP A 131 4.04 21.49 -1.09
N PRO A 132 3.53 20.28 -0.83
CA PRO A 132 3.62 19.66 0.49
C PRO A 132 5.05 19.41 0.96
N VAL A 133 6.02 19.29 0.04
CA VAL A 133 7.45 19.13 0.41
C VAL A 133 7.99 20.33 1.20
N ARG A 134 7.36 21.50 1.06
CA ARG A 134 7.75 22.75 1.73
C ARG A 134 7.35 22.78 3.20
N PHE A 135 6.42 21.93 3.64
CA PHE A 135 6.14 21.82 5.06
C PHE A 135 7.34 21.14 5.73
N PHE A 136 7.99 21.81 6.69
CA PHE A 136 8.99 21.15 7.51
C PHE A 136 8.29 20.14 8.42
N SER A 137 8.80 18.90 8.50
CA SER A 137 8.36 18.02 9.57
C SER A 137 8.82 18.66 10.88
N CYS A 138 7.86 19.01 11.72
CA CYS A 138 8.09 19.71 12.96
C CYS A 138 8.62 18.73 14.02
N THR A 139 9.77 18.08 13.78
CA THR A 139 10.41 17.18 14.76
C THR A 139 11.48 17.88 15.60
N ARG A 140 11.77 19.16 15.37
CA ARG A 140 12.78 19.93 16.15
C ARG A 140 12.25 21.07 17.02
N PHE A 141 10.94 21.33 17.05
CA PHE A 141 10.39 22.49 17.77
C PHE A 141 10.00 22.23 19.24
N ILE A 142 10.09 21.00 19.74
CA ILE A 142 9.72 20.66 21.13
C ILE A 142 10.90 20.77 22.13
N CYS A 143 12.10 21.19 21.72
CA CYS A 143 13.25 21.27 22.65
C CYS A 143 13.95 22.63 22.71
N ARG A 144 13.23 23.75 22.86
CA ARG A 144 13.80 25.05 23.27
C ARG A 144 12.88 25.92 24.15
N THR A 145 12.09 25.33 25.06
CA THR A 145 11.37 26.10 26.08
C THR A 145 11.38 25.42 27.45
N SER A 146 12.56 25.13 27.99
CA SER A 146 12.71 24.94 29.44
C SER A 146 14.15 25.19 29.88
N SER A 147 14.32 26.15 30.80
CA SER A 147 15.53 26.61 31.50
C SER A 147 16.09 27.94 30.95
N ALA A 148 16.17 29.04 31.69
CA ALA A 148 15.85 29.29 33.09
C ALA A 148 15.43 30.75 33.29
N ARG A 149 14.47 30.92 34.21
CA ARG A 149 14.11 32.20 34.81
C ARG A 149 15.32 32.79 35.54
N LYS A 150 15.44 34.12 35.39
CA LYS A 150 15.93 35.12 36.36
C LYS A 150 16.46 34.59 37.69
N HIS A 151 17.69 34.96 38.04
CA HIS A 151 18.02 35.48 39.36
C HIS A 151 19.15 36.52 39.27
N ASN A 152 18.77 37.77 39.52
CA ASN A 152 19.65 38.79 40.08
C ASN A 152 19.67 38.56 41.60
N LEU A 153 20.86 38.38 42.18
CA LEU A 153 21.33 38.91 43.46
C LEU A 153 22.86 38.79 43.47
#